data_AF-A0A8T6M113-F1
#
_entry.id   AF-A0A8T6M113-F1
#
_cell.length_a   1.000
_cell.length_b   1.000
_cell.length_c   1.000
_cell.angle_alpha   90.00
_cell.angle_beta   90.00
_cell.angle_gamma   90.00
#
_symmetry.space_group_name_H-M   'P 1'
#
loop_
_entity.id
_entity.type
_entity.pdbx_description
1 polymer ?
#
loop_
_entity_poly.entity_id
_entity_poly.type
_entity_poly.pdbx_seq_one_letter_code
_entity_poly.pdbx_strand_id
1 'polypeptide(L)'
;MLSELRNRFDIDELNSTWCFWFKCLWCDKSGFDAFHHIMSPSSLRYQDGEFNRSMLNSCPIHNFSCHLYNPELHKEENERYLLQKVLRILIKESYILKKIDVEFFKKYESLYTTK
;
A
#
# COMPACT_ATOMS: atom_id res chain seq x y z
N MET A 1 12.23 -19.35 9.92
CA MET A 1 10.93 -19.59 9.25
C MET A 1 10.66 -18.39 8.37
N LEU A 2 10.81 -18.51 7.06
CA LEU A 2 10.23 -17.55 6.11
C LEU A 2 8.71 -17.80 6.18
N SER A 3 8.02 -17.12 7.09
CA SER A 3 6.57 -17.03 7.01
C SER A 3 6.28 -16.47 5.63
N GLU A 4 5.46 -17.21 4.87
CA GLU A 4 5.23 -17.00 3.46
C GLU A 4 4.96 -15.51 3.20
N LEU A 5 5.72 -14.90 2.28
CA LEU A 5 5.43 -13.59 1.71
C LEU A 5 4.15 -13.68 0.85
N ARG A 6 3.06 -14.18 1.45
CA ARG A 6 1.74 -14.20 0.84
C ARG A 6 1.15 -12.81 0.99
N ASN A 7 0.55 -12.35 -0.10
CA ASN A 7 -0.35 -11.22 -0.06
C ASN A 7 -1.48 -11.56 0.92
N ARG A 8 -1.66 -10.72 1.95
CA ARG A 8 -2.62 -10.96 3.03
C ARG A 8 -3.92 -10.17 2.86
N PHE A 9 -4.08 -9.43 1.75
CA PHE A 9 -5.30 -8.70 1.44
C PHE A 9 -6.49 -9.66 1.23
N ASP A 10 -7.68 -9.15 1.51
CA ASP A 10 -8.91 -9.73 0.98
C ASP A 10 -8.94 -9.49 -0.54
N ILE A 11 -8.94 -10.56 -1.32
CA ILE A 11 -8.78 -10.46 -2.78
C ILE A 11 -9.99 -9.81 -3.45
N ASP A 12 -11.19 -10.03 -2.91
CA ASP A 12 -12.42 -9.48 -3.48
C ASP A 12 -12.46 -7.98 -3.26
N GLU A 13 -12.07 -7.53 -2.06
CA GLU A 13 -11.95 -6.10 -1.75
C GLU A 13 -10.82 -5.41 -2.53
N LEU A 14 -9.66 -6.06 -2.63
CA LEU A 14 -8.53 -5.54 -3.38
C LEU A 14 -8.92 -5.33 -4.84
N ASN A 15 -9.57 -6.33 -5.44
CA ASN A 15 -10.08 -6.24 -6.80
C ASN A 15 -11.17 -5.18 -6.90
N SER A 16 -12.18 -5.14 -6.03
CA SER A 16 -13.25 -4.14 -6.12
C SER A 16 -12.75 -2.71 -6.02
N THR A 17 -11.73 -2.47 -5.19
CA THR A 17 -11.14 -1.15 -4.97
C THR A 17 -10.31 -0.69 -6.16
N TRP A 18 -9.56 -1.61 -6.78
CA TRP A 18 -8.60 -1.27 -7.83
C TRP A 18 -9.05 -1.71 -9.23
N CYS A 19 -10.25 -2.27 -9.40
CA CYS A 19 -10.73 -2.88 -10.65
C CYS A 19 -10.61 -1.94 -11.85
N PHE A 20 -10.93 -0.66 -11.65
CA PHE A 20 -10.90 0.37 -12.69
C PHE A 20 -9.67 1.27 -12.59
N TRP A 21 -8.73 0.93 -11.70
CA TRP A 21 -7.45 1.59 -11.67
C TRP A 21 -6.54 0.94 -12.71
N PHE A 22 -5.84 1.75 -13.50
CA PHE A 22 -4.96 1.24 -14.56
C PHE A 22 -3.53 1.76 -14.46
N LYS A 23 -3.24 2.69 -13.54
CA LYS A 23 -1.93 3.37 -13.46
C LYS A 23 -1.08 2.81 -12.34
N CYS A 24 0.22 2.67 -12.57
CA CYS A 24 1.19 2.42 -11.51
C CYS A 24 1.27 3.63 -10.57
N LEU A 25 1.12 3.43 -9.26
CA LEU A 25 1.17 4.54 -8.29
C LEU A 25 2.56 5.16 -8.13
N TRP A 26 3.60 4.48 -8.59
CA TRP A 26 4.97 4.97 -8.54
C TRP A 26 5.34 5.84 -9.75
N CYS A 27 5.10 5.34 -10.97
CA CYS A 27 5.56 6.00 -12.20
C CYS A 27 4.44 6.60 -13.07
N ASP A 28 3.18 6.46 -12.64
CA ASP A 28 1.95 6.92 -13.31
C ASP A 28 1.70 6.36 -14.73
N LYS A 29 2.59 5.50 -15.24
CA LYS A 29 2.38 4.75 -16.49
C LYS A 29 1.29 3.70 -16.30
N SER A 30 0.54 3.45 -17.36
CA SER A 30 -0.52 2.43 -17.36
C SER A 30 0.03 1.01 -17.24
N GLY A 31 -0.83 0.08 -16.88
CA GLY A 31 -0.58 -1.36 -16.89
C GLY A 31 0.28 -1.84 -15.73
N PHE A 32 -0.02 -1.42 -14.49
CA PHE A 32 0.54 -2.14 -13.34
C PHE A 32 0.16 -3.62 -13.43
N ASP A 33 1.00 -4.48 -12.88
CA ASP A 33 0.89 -5.94 -13.00
C ASP A 33 0.85 -6.65 -11.64
N ALA A 34 0.94 -5.90 -10.52
CA ALA A 34 0.87 -6.45 -9.18
C ALA A 34 0.39 -5.45 -8.12
N PHE A 35 -0.16 -6.00 -7.03
CA PHE A 35 -0.48 -5.28 -5.81
C PHE A 35 0.57 -5.57 -4.74
N HIS A 36 1.08 -4.51 -4.13
CA HIS A 36 2.14 -4.59 -3.15
C HIS A 36 1.73 -3.96 -1.83
N HIS A 37 2.32 -4.42 -0.73
CA HIS A 37 2.27 -3.73 0.54
C HIS A 37 3.25 -2.55 0.51
N ILE A 38 2.81 -1.35 0.89
CA ILE A 38 3.71 -0.19 1.05
C ILE A 38 4.59 -0.43 2.27
N MET A 39 3.96 -0.68 3.42
CA MET A 39 4.60 -1.14 4.64
C MET A 39 4.73 -2.66 4.58
N SER A 40 5.96 -3.12 4.36
CA SER A 40 6.33 -4.55 4.23
C SER A 40 7.58 -4.85 5.04
N PRO A 41 7.96 -6.12 5.28
CA PRO A 41 9.18 -6.46 6.03
C PRO A 41 10.49 -5.82 5.51
N SER A 42 10.51 -5.33 4.27
CA SER A 42 11.64 -4.58 3.70
C SER A 42 11.69 -3.11 4.16
N SER A 43 10.62 -2.59 4.75
CA SER A 43 10.57 -1.25 5.34
C SER A 43 11.21 -1.23 6.72
N LEU A 44 12.06 -0.23 6.98
CA LEU A 44 12.66 0.00 8.31
C LEU A 44 11.62 0.34 9.39
N ARG A 45 10.43 0.79 8.97
CA ARG A 45 9.31 1.17 9.86
C ARG A 45 8.27 0.06 9.99
N TYR A 46 8.49 -1.09 9.37
CA TYR A 46 7.54 -2.20 9.40
C TYR A 46 7.31 -2.70 10.81
N GLN A 47 6.05 -2.97 11.11
CA GLN A 47 5.63 -3.63 12.33
C GLN A 47 4.66 -4.73 11.93
N ASP A 48 4.97 -5.98 12.31
CA ASP A 48 4.11 -7.11 11.96
C ASP A 48 2.79 -7.03 12.74
N GLY A 49 1.70 -7.42 12.07
CA GLY A 49 0.36 -7.37 12.64
C GLY A 49 -0.72 -7.53 11.59
N GLU A 50 -1.93 -7.87 12.05
CA GLU A 50 -3.09 -8.07 11.17
C GLU A 50 -3.48 -6.79 10.43
N PHE A 51 -3.26 -5.61 11.02
CA PHE A 51 -3.51 -4.32 10.37
C PHE A 51 -2.83 -4.15 9.01
N ASN A 52 -1.74 -4.88 8.71
CA ASN A 52 -1.05 -4.82 7.42
C ASN A 52 -1.90 -5.32 6.23
N ARG A 53 -3.04 -5.98 6.50
CA ARG A 53 -4.05 -6.33 5.47
C ARG A 53 -4.97 -5.17 5.09
N SER A 54 -4.80 -3.99 5.70
CA SER A 54 -5.58 -2.79 5.37
C SER A 54 -5.41 -2.39 3.90
N MET A 55 -6.49 -1.93 3.29
CA MET A 55 -6.46 -1.36 1.94
C MET A 55 -5.60 -0.08 1.85
N LEU A 56 -5.40 0.62 2.97
CA LEU A 56 -4.45 1.74 3.06
C LEU A 56 -3.00 1.30 2.81
N ASN A 57 -2.69 0.03 3.02
CA ASN A 57 -1.38 -0.54 2.74
C ASN A 57 -1.24 -1.08 1.30
N SER A 58 -2.31 -1.07 0.51
CA SER A 58 -2.32 -1.65 -0.84
C SER A 58 -1.82 -0.66 -1.89
N CYS A 59 -0.95 -1.12 -2.79
CA CYS A 59 -0.33 -0.26 -3.79
C CYS A 59 -0.19 -0.98 -5.14
N PRO A 60 -0.98 -0.61 -6.17
CA PRO A 60 -0.77 -1.09 -7.53
C PRO A 60 0.46 -0.45 -8.17
N ILE A 61 1.49 -1.25 -8.44
CA ILE A 61 2.73 -0.82 -9.09
C ILE A 61 3.25 -1.89 -10.05
N HIS A 62 4.13 -1.50 -10.97
CA HIS A 62 4.83 -2.48 -11.81
C HIS A 62 5.83 -3.28 -10.98
N ASN A 63 5.69 -4.60 -10.99
CA ASN A 63 6.53 -5.53 -10.26
C ASN A 63 7.98 -5.41 -10.74
N PHE A 64 8.25 -5.54 -12.03
CA PHE A 64 9.63 -5.54 -12.54
C PHE A 64 10.27 -4.14 -12.63
N SER A 65 9.53 -3.15 -13.15
CA SER A 65 10.12 -1.84 -13.48
C SER A 65 10.05 -0.81 -12.36
N CYS A 66 9.26 -1.06 -11.30
CA CYS A 66 9.05 -0.08 -10.23
C CYS A 66 9.22 -0.66 -8.83
N HIS A 67 8.96 -1.96 -8.61
CA HIS A 67 9.05 -2.60 -7.30
C HIS A 67 10.36 -3.37 -7.08
N LEU A 68 10.63 -4.38 -7.91
CA LEU A 68 11.79 -5.24 -7.76
C LEU A 68 13.08 -4.43 -7.92
N TYR A 69 14.02 -4.69 -7.02
CA TYR A 69 15.34 -4.03 -7.00
C TYR A 69 15.29 -2.50 -6.85
N ASN A 70 14.17 -1.95 -6.38
CA ASN A 70 14.02 -0.52 -6.13
C ASN A 70 14.01 -0.20 -4.63
N PRO A 71 15.18 -0.05 -3.98
CA PRO A 71 15.25 0.23 -2.54
C PRO A 71 14.67 1.60 -2.18
N GLU A 72 14.53 2.51 -3.16
CA GLU A 72 13.97 3.85 -2.94
C GLU A 72 12.54 3.79 -2.42
N LEU A 73 11.78 2.75 -2.77
CA LEU A 73 10.40 2.57 -2.28
C LEU A 73 10.31 2.49 -0.75
N HIS A 74 11.38 2.06 -0.08
CA HIS A 74 11.42 1.90 1.38
C HIS A 74 12.06 3.09 2.09
N LYS A 75 12.34 4.19 1.38
CA LYS A 75 12.67 5.48 2.00
C LYS A 75 11.40 6.10 2.57
N GLU A 76 11.54 6.79 3.69
CA GLU A 76 10.39 7.31 4.44
C GLU A 76 9.55 8.27 3.59
N GLU A 77 10.21 9.15 2.82
CA GLU A 77 9.54 10.10 1.95
C GLU A 77 8.67 9.43 0.88
N ASN A 78 9.10 8.27 0.38
CA ASN A 78 8.40 7.53 -0.67
C ASN A 78 7.26 6.68 -0.10
N GLU A 79 7.47 6.06 1.07
CA GLU A 79 6.39 5.40 1.80
C GLU A 79 5.30 6.40 2.18
N ARG A 80 5.69 7.57 2.72
CA ARG A 80 4.80 8.70 3.01
C ARG A 80 4.01 9.12 1.77
N TYR A 81 4.70 9.34 0.66
CA TYR A 81 4.06 9.70 -0.61
C TYR A 81 3.02 8.66 -1.04
N LEU A 82 3.38 7.38 -1.04
CA LEU A 82 2.50 6.30 -1.48
C LEU A 82 1.31 6.12 -0.55
N LEU A 83 1.51 6.11 0.78
CA LEU A 83 0.44 5.99 1.76
C LEU A 83 -0.56 7.14 1.63
N GLN A 84 -0.08 8.37 1.50
CA GLN A 84 -0.95 9.53 1.30
C GLN A 84 -1.67 9.48 -0.05
N LYS A 85 -1.01 9.01 -1.11
CA LYS A 85 -1.62 8.84 -2.44
C LYS A 85 -2.74 7.80 -2.39
N VAL A 86 -2.51 6.65 -1.76
CA VAL A 86 -3.53 5.60 -1.56
C VAL A 86 -4.71 6.15 -0.76
N LEU A 87 -4.48 6.81 0.38
CA LEU A 87 -5.55 7.40 1.18
C LEU A 87 -6.42 8.37 0.37
N ARG A 88 -5.80 9.25 -0.43
CA ARG A 88 -6.53 10.20 -1.29
C ARG A 88 -7.37 9.49 -2.35
N ILE A 89 -6.84 8.41 -2.94
CA ILE A 89 -7.58 7.59 -3.91
C ILE A 89 -8.77 6.91 -3.22
N LEU A 90 -8.56 6.23 -2.09
CA LEU A 90 -9.64 5.56 -1.37
C LEU A 90 -10.76 6.53 -0.97
N ILE A 91 -10.43 7.73 -0.50
CA ILE A 91 -11.42 8.78 -0.21
C ILE A 91 -12.20 9.16 -1.47
N LYS A 92 -11.50 9.37 -2.60
CA LYS A 92 -12.12 9.74 -3.88
C LYS A 92 -13.06 8.64 -4.40
N GLU A 93 -12.67 7.38 -4.25
CA GLU A 93 -13.47 6.21 -4.64
C GLU A 93 -14.56 5.88 -3.60
N SER A 94 -14.78 6.75 -2.60
CA SER A 94 -15.79 6.58 -1.55
C SER A 94 -15.65 5.26 -0.78
N TYR A 95 -14.41 4.76 -0.64
CA TYR A 95 -14.11 3.57 0.15
C TYR A 95 -14.49 3.79 1.63
N ILE A 96 -15.22 2.83 2.19
CA ILE A 96 -15.66 2.88 3.58
C ILE A 96 -14.58 2.27 4.47
N LEU A 97 -13.95 3.09 5.32
CA LEU A 97 -12.92 2.62 6.24
C LEU A 97 -13.46 1.56 7.19
N LYS A 98 -12.74 0.44 7.28
CA LYS A 98 -13.01 -0.64 8.22
C LYS A 98 -12.16 -0.46 9.47
N LYS A 99 -12.47 -1.26 10.50
CA LYS A 99 -11.70 -1.28 11.75
C LYS A 99 -10.20 -1.49 11.52
N ILE A 100 -9.84 -2.40 10.62
CA ILE A 100 -8.45 -2.72 10.28
C ILE A 100 -7.71 -1.54 9.64
N ASP A 101 -8.41 -0.69 8.88
CA ASP A 101 -7.85 0.51 8.26
C ASP A 101 -7.59 1.59 9.30
N VAL A 102 -8.52 1.73 10.26
CA VAL A 102 -8.32 2.64 11.41
C VAL A 102 -7.13 2.19 12.27
N GLU A 103 -6.96 0.90 12.50
CA GLU A 103 -5.81 0.35 13.20
C GLU A 103 -4.50 0.60 12.44
N PHE A 104 -4.48 0.37 11.13
CA PHE A 104 -3.33 0.67 10.28
C PHE A 104 -2.98 2.16 10.30
N PHE A 105 -3.99 3.04 10.16
CA PHE A 105 -3.81 4.48 10.19
C PHE A 105 -3.19 4.94 11.52
N LYS A 106 -3.75 4.50 12.66
CA LYS A 106 -3.20 4.83 13.99
C LYS A 106 -1.76 4.35 14.15
N LYS A 107 -1.44 3.18 13.58
CA LYS A 107 -0.09 2.62 13.67
C LYS A 107 0.95 3.46 12.93
N TYR A 108 0.55 4.03 11.80
CA TYR A 108 1.43 4.76 10.88
C TYR A 108 1.05 6.25 10.75
N GLU A 109 0.38 6.81 11.75
CA GLU A 109 -0.21 8.16 11.72
C GLU A 109 0.82 9.25 11.36
N SER A 110 2.06 9.09 11.83
CA SER A 110 3.16 10.02 11.55
C SER A 110 3.56 10.09 10.07
N LEU A 111 3.19 9.10 9.26
CA LEU A 111 3.40 9.09 7.81
C LEU A 111 2.26 9.79 7.06
N TYR A 112 1.10 9.99 7.69
CA TYR A 112 -0.02 10.71 7.08
C TYR A 112 -0.04 12.19 7.40
N THR A 113 0.52 12.58 8.53
CA THR A 113 0.58 13.98 8.98
C THR A 113 1.91 14.61 8.58
N THR A 114 1.87 15.78 7.93
CA THR A 114 3.01 16.70 7.90
C THR A 114 3.07 17.38 9.26
N LYS A 115 4.17 17.20 9.99
CA LYS A 115 4.52 18.14 11.05
C LYS A 115 5.01 19.44 10.43
#